data_AF-C1D5Z1-F1
#
_entry.id   AF-C1D5Z1-F1
#
_cell.length_a   1.000
_cell.length_b   1.000
_cell.length_c   1.000
_cell.angle_alpha   90.00
_cell.angle_beta   90.00
_cell.angle_gamma   90.00
#
_symmetry.space_group_name_H-M   'P 1'
#
loop_
_entity.id
_entity.type
_entity.pdbx_description
1 polymer ?
#
loop_
_entity_poly.entity_id
_entity_poly.type
_entity_poly.pdbx_seq_one_letter_code
_entity_poly.pdbx_strand_id
1 'polypeptide(L)'
;MDNFKFLNDTQGHDKGDQLLQQVASRLRNQVRETDTVSRLGGDEFVVMLEGLGADIADAATYTRSIGDKVLASLQAPYELGCYVHHCTSSMGVTLFRGRDNSVEEILKQADLAMYEAKAAGRNTLRFFDQTMQKAVDERADLEGHLHQAIERQQLELHYQIQVDDDGQVLGAEALLRWHHPQHGMMSPAVFIPVAEQSDLIVRFGNWVLETACRRLVQWAADPALARLTLAVNVSARQFRQPEFVGHVLRILENTRAPVSRLKLELTESLLIGDIHDTISKMNTLKAHGIGFSLDDFGTGYSSLNYLRRLPLDQLKIDRSFVSDVAQEPVDAAIVRTILALANTMGLAVIAEGVETEAQRTFLTRLGCHAYQGYLFGRPLPEDEFIALVRLWQAERAGMAPSHA
;
A
#
# COMPACT_ATOMS: atom_id res chain seq x y z
N MET A 1 -21.38 9.23 -7.67
CA MET A 1 -21.95 8.19 -6.77
C MET A 1 -20.88 7.15 -6.48
N ASP A 2 -21.04 6.27 -5.50
CA ASP A 2 -20.02 5.24 -5.25
C ASP A 2 -20.27 3.98 -6.09
N ASN A 3 -19.23 3.48 -6.76
CA ASN A 3 -19.24 2.22 -7.53
C ASN A 3 -20.33 2.11 -8.62
N PHE A 4 -20.81 3.23 -9.17
CA PHE A 4 -21.86 3.23 -10.21
C PHE A 4 -21.50 2.39 -11.45
N LYS A 5 -20.22 2.41 -11.86
CA LYS A 5 -19.74 1.60 -12.99
C LYS A 5 -20.00 0.10 -12.79
N PHE A 6 -19.84 -0.41 -11.57
CA PHE A 6 -20.09 -1.82 -11.26
C PHE A 6 -21.56 -2.21 -11.53
N LEU A 7 -22.52 -1.31 -11.27
CA LEU A 7 -23.91 -1.55 -11.61
C LEU A 7 -24.11 -1.64 -13.12
N ASN A 8 -23.53 -0.71 -13.89
CA ASN A 8 -23.64 -0.74 -15.35
C ASN A 8 -23.04 -2.02 -15.94
N ASP A 9 -21.86 -2.41 -15.46
CA ASP A 9 -21.15 -3.58 -15.96
C ASP A 9 -21.89 -4.90 -15.61
N THR A 10 -22.67 -4.92 -14.53
CA THR A 10 -23.35 -6.13 -14.04
C THR A 10 -24.83 -6.23 -14.41
N GLN A 11 -25.54 -5.11 -14.50
CA GLN A 11 -27.01 -5.06 -14.70
C GLN A 11 -27.42 -4.29 -15.98
N GLY A 12 -26.46 -3.73 -16.70
CA GLY A 12 -26.68 -2.98 -17.94
C GLY A 12 -27.05 -1.51 -17.70
N HIS A 13 -26.86 -0.72 -18.76
CA HIS A 13 -27.06 0.74 -18.73
C HIS A 13 -28.51 1.15 -18.40
N ASP A 14 -29.52 0.37 -18.79
CA ASP A 14 -30.93 0.66 -18.49
C ASP A 14 -31.20 0.79 -16.98
N LYS A 15 -30.52 -0.03 -16.16
CA LYS A 15 -30.62 0.02 -14.69
C LYS A 15 -29.84 1.19 -14.11
N GLY A 16 -28.69 1.50 -14.69
CA GLY A 16 -27.94 2.72 -14.38
C GLY A 16 -28.77 3.99 -14.60
N ASP A 17 -29.49 4.07 -15.72
CA ASP A 17 -30.34 5.23 -16.03
C ASP A 17 -31.51 5.37 -15.06
N GLN A 18 -32.16 4.26 -14.68
CA GLN A 18 -33.21 4.27 -13.65
C GLN A 18 -32.68 4.74 -12.29
N LEU A 19 -31.47 4.30 -11.92
CA LEU A 19 -30.83 4.74 -10.69
C LEU A 19 -30.57 6.26 -10.71
N LEU A 20 -29.99 6.77 -11.80
CA LEU A 20 -29.71 8.20 -11.96
C LEU A 20 -30.97 9.06 -11.89
N GLN A 21 -32.09 8.61 -12.46
CA GLN A 21 -33.38 9.29 -12.37
C GLN A 21 -33.90 9.34 -10.92
N GLN A 22 -33.80 8.23 -10.18
CA GLN A 22 -34.22 8.19 -8.78
C GLN A 22 -33.32 9.06 -7.90
N VAL A 23 -32.01 9.05 -8.13
CA VAL A 23 -31.05 9.91 -7.42
C VAL A 23 -31.38 11.39 -7.65
N ALA A 24 -31.62 11.79 -8.90
CA ALA A 24 -32.03 13.16 -9.21
C ALA A 24 -33.32 13.55 -8.48
N SER A 25 -34.31 12.65 -8.45
CA SER A 25 -35.56 12.88 -7.71
C SER A 25 -35.33 12.99 -6.20
N ARG A 26 -34.49 12.15 -5.61
CA ARG A 26 -34.19 12.19 -4.18
C ARG A 26 -33.46 13.47 -3.81
N LEU A 27 -32.44 13.85 -4.57
CA LEU A 27 -31.72 15.11 -4.38
C LEU A 27 -32.66 16.31 -4.41
N ARG A 28 -33.51 16.40 -5.43
CA ARG A 28 -34.48 17.50 -5.56
C ARG A 28 -35.44 17.59 -4.38
N ASN A 29 -35.83 16.45 -3.79
CA ASN A 29 -36.73 16.41 -2.63
C ASN A 29 -36.06 16.73 -1.29
N GLN A 30 -34.72 16.76 -1.23
CA GLN A 30 -33.98 17.06 0.00
C GLN A 30 -33.53 18.53 0.10
N VAL A 31 -33.74 19.32 -0.94
CA VAL A 31 -33.32 20.72 -1.01
C VAL A 31 -34.52 21.67 -1.17
N ARG A 32 -34.33 22.96 -0.95
CA ARG A 32 -35.39 23.97 -1.08
C ARG A 32 -35.63 24.30 -2.56
N GLU A 33 -36.77 24.93 -2.85
CA GLU A 33 -37.08 25.41 -4.20
C GLU A 33 -36.07 26.46 -4.71
N THR A 34 -35.41 27.18 -3.79
CA THR A 34 -34.36 28.16 -4.10
C THR A 34 -33.00 27.53 -4.37
N ASP A 35 -32.82 26.26 -4.00
CA ASP A 35 -31.56 25.55 -4.20
C ASP A 35 -31.53 24.89 -5.58
N THR A 36 -30.34 24.74 -6.15
CA THR A 36 -30.17 24.17 -7.48
C THR A 36 -29.58 22.77 -7.41
N VAL A 37 -30.17 21.81 -8.12
CA VAL A 37 -29.62 20.47 -8.35
C VAL A 37 -29.32 20.31 -9.84
N SER A 38 -28.09 19.92 -10.17
CA SER A 38 -27.66 19.68 -11.53
C SER A 38 -26.86 18.39 -11.65
N ARG A 39 -26.83 17.79 -12.85
CA ARG A 39 -25.97 16.65 -13.19
C ARG A 39 -24.88 17.16 -14.14
N LEU A 40 -23.62 17.10 -13.72
CA LEU A 40 -22.48 17.56 -14.54
C LEU A 40 -22.15 16.57 -15.65
N GLY A 41 -22.29 15.27 -15.38
CA GLY A 41 -21.96 14.19 -16.30
C GLY A 41 -21.81 12.87 -15.55
N GLY A 42 -21.85 11.75 -16.27
CA GLY A 42 -21.67 10.43 -15.65
C GLY A 42 -22.60 10.22 -14.45
N ASP A 43 -22.05 9.87 -13.30
CA ASP A 43 -22.74 9.69 -12.02
C ASP A 43 -22.51 10.84 -11.02
N GLU A 44 -22.18 12.02 -11.54
CA GLU A 44 -21.83 13.20 -10.76
C GLU A 44 -22.95 14.25 -10.75
N PHE A 45 -23.33 14.66 -9.55
CA PHE A 45 -24.36 15.66 -9.28
C PHE A 45 -23.77 16.79 -8.45
N VAL A 46 -24.24 18.01 -8.71
CA VAL A 46 -23.92 19.21 -7.94
C VAL A 46 -25.19 19.75 -7.32
N VAL A 47 -25.09 20.10 -6.03
CA VAL A 47 -26.13 20.80 -5.28
C VAL A 47 -25.57 22.15 -4.87
N MET A 48 -26.27 23.23 -5.22
CA MET A 48 -25.93 24.59 -4.83
C MET A 48 -27.01 25.10 -3.86
N LEU A 49 -26.59 25.38 -2.62
CA LEU A 49 -27.47 25.94 -1.59
C LEU A 49 -27.33 27.46 -1.59
N GLU A 50 -28.46 28.16 -1.62
CA GLU A 50 -28.49 29.62 -1.68
C GLU A 50 -29.03 30.25 -0.37
N GLY A 51 -28.70 31.52 -0.15
CA GLY A 51 -29.28 32.29 0.95
C GLY A 51 -28.89 31.80 2.36
N LEU A 52 -27.67 31.29 2.53
CA LEU A 52 -27.19 30.70 3.79
C LEU A 52 -26.88 31.71 4.90
N GLY A 53 -26.94 33.01 4.61
CA GLY A 53 -26.63 34.08 5.56
C GLY A 53 -25.18 34.58 5.48
N ALA A 54 -24.83 35.50 6.37
CA ALA A 54 -23.54 36.19 6.38
C ALA A 54 -22.51 35.58 7.35
N ASP A 55 -22.91 34.63 8.19
CA ASP A 55 -21.98 33.90 9.06
C ASP A 55 -21.60 32.57 8.41
N ILE A 56 -20.29 32.34 8.25
CA ILE A 56 -19.75 31.11 7.66
C ILE A 56 -20.03 29.90 8.56
N ALA A 57 -20.01 30.07 9.89
CA ALA A 57 -20.23 28.97 10.82
C ALA A 57 -21.68 28.47 10.75
N ASP A 58 -22.64 29.39 10.66
CA ASP A 58 -24.06 29.05 10.49
C ASP A 58 -24.31 28.41 9.12
N ALA A 59 -23.73 28.99 8.06
CA ALA A 59 -23.80 28.41 6.72
C ALA A 59 -23.23 26.99 6.66
N ALA A 60 -22.09 26.73 7.32
CA ALA A 60 -21.47 25.43 7.41
C ALA A 60 -22.37 24.43 8.16
N THR A 61 -22.91 24.82 9.31
CA THR A 61 -23.79 24.00 10.14
C THR A 61 -25.06 23.63 9.37
N TYR A 62 -25.66 24.62 8.70
CA TYR A 62 -26.84 24.40 7.88
C TYR A 62 -26.55 23.47 6.69
N THR A 63 -25.46 23.72 5.97
CA THR A 63 -25.03 22.90 4.83
C THR A 63 -24.76 21.46 5.25
N ARG A 64 -24.11 21.25 6.39
CA ARG A 64 -23.89 19.92 6.97
C ARG A 64 -25.22 19.21 7.24
N SER A 65 -26.18 19.91 7.86
CA SER A 65 -27.52 19.34 8.12
C SER A 65 -28.25 18.90 6.85
N ILE A 66 -28.16 19.69 5.76
CA ILE A 66 -28.75 19.32 4.47
C ILE A 66 -27.97 18.16 3.83
N GLY A 67 -26.64 18.20 3.86
CA GLY A 67 -25.79 17.14 3.34
C GLY A 67 -26.02 15.80 4.03
N ASP A 68 -26.19 15.78 5.35
CA ASP A 68 -26.49 14.56 6.11
C ASP A 68 -27.88 13.98 5.74
N LYS A 69 -28.87 14.85 5.50
CA LYS A 69 -30.19 14.42 4.99
C LYS A 69 -30.10 13.83 3.59
N VAL A 70 -29.32 14.47 2.72
CA VAL A 70 -29.06 13.96 1.36
C VAL A 70 -28.36 12.60 1.42
N LEU A 71 -27.31 12.43 2.24
CA LEU A 71 -26.65 11.14 2.43
C LEU A 71 -27.64 10.06 2.85
N ALA A 72 -28.43 10.33 3.90
CA ALA A 72 -29.41 9.38 4.41
C ALA A 72 -30.46 9.01 3.36
N SER A 73 -30.95 9.98 2.58
CA SER A 73 -31.91 9.74 1.50
C SER A 73 -31.31 8.90 0.37
N LEU A 74 -30.05 9.15 0.00
CA LEU A 74 -29.37 8.42 -1.06
C LEU A 74 -28.93 7.00 -0.64
N GLN A 75 -28.80 6.72 0.66
CA GLN A 75 -28.53 5.39 1.18
C GLN A 75 -29.74 4.44 1.16
N ALA A 76 -30.95 4.98 1.04
CA ALA A 76 -32.14 4.13 1.00
C ALA A 76 -32.12 3.21 -0.24
N PRO A 77 -32.66 1.98 -0.17
CA PRO A 77 -32.65 1.05 -1.31
C PRO A 77 -33.33 1.63 -2.55
N TYR A 78 -32.84 1.29 -3.73
CA TYR A 78 -33.42 1.70 -5.02
C TYR A 78 -34.14 0.53 -5.66
N GLU A 79 -35.43 0.71 -5.95
CA GLU A 79 -36.22 -0.28 -6.68
C GLU A 79 -36.04 -0.06 -8.19
N LEU A 80 -35.19 -0.87 -8.82
CA LEU A 80 -34.88 -0.80 -10.24
C LEU A 80 -35.65 -1.91 -10.97
N GLY A 81 -36.99 -1.82 -10.99
CA GLY A 81 -37.88 -2.88 -11.47
C GLY A 81 -37.95 -4.06 -10.50
N CYS A 82 -37.54 -5.26 -10.92
CA CYS A 82 -37.50 -6.45 -10.05
C CYS A 82 -36.20 -6.59 -9.23
N TYR A 83 -35.30 -5.60 -9.29
CA TYR A 83 -34.00 -5.62 -8.61
C TYR A 83 -33.92 -4.50 -7.58
N VAL A 84 -33.51 -4.83 -6.36
CA VAL A 84 -33.26 -3.86 -5.29
C VAL A 84 -31.76 -3.59 -5.22
N HIS A 85 -31.37 -2.35 -5.46
CA HIS A 85 -29.98 -1.92 -5.42
C HIS A 85 -29.68 -1.09 -4.18
N HIS A 86 -28.51 -1.31 -3.59
CA HIS A 86 -27.98 -0.47 -2.50
C HIS A 86 -26.75 0.24 -3.03
N CYS A 87 -26.75 1.57 -3.00
CA CYS A 87 -25.58 2.37 -3.32
C CYS A 87 -25.35 3.42 -2.25
N THR A 88 -24.10 3.82 -2.09
CA THR A 88 -23.69 4.93 -1.24
C THR A 88 -23.30 6.12 -2.11
N SER A 89 -23.14 7.28 -1.47
CA SER A 89 -22.64 8.48 -2.13
C SER A 89 -21.60 9.16 -1.25
N SER A 90 -20.52 9.62 -1.88
CA SER A 90 -19.51 10.46 -1.25
C SER A 90 -19.73 11.90 -1.70
N MET A 91 -19.71 12.86 -0.78
CA MET A 91 -19.99 14.28 -1.07
C MET A 91 -18.86 15.19 -0.59
N GLY A 92 -18.53 16.17 -1.43
CA GLY A 92 -17.63 17.26 -1.10
C GLY A 92 -18.38 18.57 -1.04
N VAL A 93 -18.02 19.40 -0.06
CA VAL A 93 -18.68 20.68 0.19
C VAL A 93 -17.64 21.78 0.20
N THR A 94 -17.87 22.86 -0.54
CA THR A 94 -17.15 24.12 -0.35
C THR A 94 -18.14 25.24 -0.02
N LEU A 95 -17.70 26.17 0.83
CA LEU A 95 -18.45 27.39 1.15
C LEU A 95 -17.77 28.55 0.45
N PHE A 96 -18.55 29.37 -0.22
CA PHE A 96 -18.05 30.54 -0.95
C PHE A 96 -18.94 31.76 -0.68
N ARG A 97 -18.38 32.95 -0.90
CA ARG A 97 -19.08 34.22 -0.75
C ARG A 97 -18.79 35.11 -1.95
N GLY A 98 -19.83 35.75 -2.49
CA GLY A 98 -19.67 36.73 -3.56
C GLY A 98 -18.98 36.15 -4.79
N ARG A 99 -17.97 36.87 -5.31
CA ARG A 99 -17.17 36.48 -6.49
C ARG A 99 -15.70 36.29 -6.13
N ASP A 100 -15.41 35.95 -4.88
CA ASP A 100 -14.04 35.81 -4.38
C ASP A 100 -13.30 34.64 -5.05
N ASN A 101 -14.05 33.68 -5.61
CA ASN A 101 -13.54 32.53 -6.35
C ASN A 101 -14.24 32.44 -7.72
N SER A 102 -13.51 31.93 -8.72
CA SER A 102 -14.12 31.57 -10.00
C SER A 102 -15.01 30.33 -9.82
N VAL A 103 -15.94 30.12 -10.76
CA VAL A 103 -16.79 28.92 -10.77
C VAL A 103 -15.94 27.65 -10.86
N GLU A 104 -14.87 27.68 -11.66
CA GLU A 104 -13.91 26.58 -11.81
C GLU A 104 -13.23 26.25 -10.48
N GLU A 105 -12.82 27.27 -9.71
CA GLU A 105 -12.20 27.09 -8.40
C GLU A 105 -13.18 26.50 -7.38
N ILE A 106 -14.43 26.98 -7.35
CA ILE A 106 -15.47 26.45 -6.45
C ILE A 106 -15.74 24.97 -6.76
N LEU A 107 -15.90 24.63 -8.04
CA LEU A 107 -16.12 23.24 -8.46
C LEU A 107 -14.91 22.36 -8.12
N LYS A 108 -13.69 22.84 -8.34
CA LYS A 108 -12.44 22.15 -7.96
C LYS A 108 -12.40 21.87 -6.46
N GLN A 109 -12.71 22.85 -5.62
CA GLN A 109 -12.73 22.68 -4.16
C GLN A 109 -13.77 21.65 -3.70
N ALA A 110 -14.97 21.68 -4.27
CA ALA A 110 -16.01 20.69 -3.99
C ALA A 110 -15.57 19.28 -4.44
N ASP A 111 -14.95 19.17 -5.60
CA ASP A 111 -14.45 17.89 -6.13
C ASP A 111 -13.32 17.30 -5.26
N LEU A 112 -12.37 18.13 -4.82
CA LEU A 112 -11.32 17.71 -3.90
C LEU A 112 -11.88 17.18 -2.58
N ALA A 113 -12.84 17.90 -1.99
CA ALA A 113 -13.51 17.45 -0.77
C ALA A 113 -14.29 16.14 -1.00
N MET A 114 -14.88 15.94 -2.19
CA MET A 114 -15.57 14.70 -2.54
C MET A 114 -14.58 13.54 -2.66
N TYR A 115 -13.40 13.77 -3.24
CA TYR A 115 -12.35 12.77 -3.34
C TYR A 115 -11.85 12.33 -1.96
N GLU A 116 -11.65 13.29 -1.04
CA GLU A 116 -11.33 13.01 0.37
C GLU A 116 -12.44 12.21 1.07
N ALA A 117 -13.71 12.50 0.78
CA ALA A 117 -14.82 11.68 1.27
C ALA A 117 -14.74 10.23 0.75
N LYS A 118 -14.34 10.03 -0.52
CA LYS A 118 -14.12 8.68 -1.07
C LYS A 118 -12.93 7.97 -0.42
N ALA A 119 -11.83 8.68 -0.17
CA ALA A 119 -10.64 8.15 0.48
C ALA A 119 -10.88 7.77 1.95
N ALA A 120 -11.71 8.54 2.66
CA ALA A 120 -12.06 8.32 4.07
C ALA A 120 -13.07 7.17 4.31
N GLY A 121 -13.23 6.24 3.36
CA GLY A 121 -14.13 5.08 3.48
C GLY A 121 -15.45 5.20 2.72
N ARG A 122 -15.64 6.27 1.93
CA ARG A 122 -16.87 6.57 1.17
C ARG A 122 -18.09 6.81 2.07
N ASN A 123 -19.26 7.02 1.45
CA ASN A 123 -20.53 7.18 2.17
C ASN A 123 -20.53 8.30 3.22
N THR A 124 -19.83 9.39 2.94
CA THR A 124 -19.62 10.47 3.90
C THR A 124 -19.57 11.82 3.20
N LEU A 125 -19.58 12.88 4.00
CA LEU A 125 -19.48 14.26 3.55
C LEU A 125 -18.24 14.90 4.16
N ARG A 126 -17.45 15.56 3.33
CA ARG A 126 -16.28 16.35 3.75
C ARG A 126 -16.41 17.79 3.29
N PHE A 127 -16.01 18.71 4.16
CA PHE A 127 -15.84 20.11 3.79
C PHE A 127 -14.44 20.31 3.26
N PHE A 128 -14.32 21.14 2.23
CA PHE A 128 -13.07 21.65 1.75
C PHE A 128 -12.38 22.44 2.87
N ASP A 129 -11.08 22.17 3.03
CA ASP A 129 -10.18 22.96 3.84
C ASP A 129 -8.90 23.21 3.03
N GLN A 130 -8.22 24.33 3.28
CA GLN A 130 -6.97 24.70 2.60
C GLN A 130 -5.88 23.64 2.78
N THR A 131 -5.92 22.88 3.87
CA THR A 131 -5.03 21.73 4.08
C THR A 131 -5.22 20.64 3.01
N MET A 132 -6.44 20.43 2.52
CA MET A 132 -6.72 19.47 1.43
C MET A 132 -6.14 19.95 0.11
N GLN A 133 -6.33 21.23 -0.24
CA GLN A 133 -5.73 21.81 -1.45
C GLN A 133 -4.21 21.71 -1.40
N LYS A 134 -3.62 22.06 -0.26
CA LYS A 134 -2.18 21.99 -0.05
C LYS A 134 -1.65 20.56 -0.22
N ALA A 135 -2.34 19.57 0.33
CA ALA A 135 -1.95 18.16 0.18
C ALA A 135 -2.01 17.69 -1.28
N VAL A 136 -2.99 18.17 -2.05
CA VAL A 136 -3.11 17.86 -3.49
C VAL A 136 -2.00 18.52 -4.29
N ASP A 137 -1.69 19.79 -4.01
CA ASP A 137 -0.61 20.52 -4.69
C ASP A 137 0.76 19.91 -4.34
N GLU A 138 1.02 19.65 -3.06
CA GLU A 138 2.24 18.96 -2.59
C GLU A 138 2.39 17.58 -3.26
N ARG A 139 1.28 16.86 -3.45
CA ARG A 139 1.27 15.57 -4.14
C ARG A 139 1.56 15.70 -5.63
N ALA A 140 0.97 16.68 -6.31
CA ALA A 140 1.20 16.91 -7.74
C ALA A 140 2.66 17.33 -7.99
N ASP A 141 3.20 18.20 -7.14
CA ASP A 141 4.61 18.58 -7.15
C ASP A 141 5.51 17.37 -6.91
N LEU A 142 5.16 16.51 -5.94
CA LEU A 142 5.89 15.28 -5.66
C LEU A 142 5.90 14.34 -6.86
N GLU A 143 4.75 14.11 -7.50
CA GLU A 143 4.63 13.28 -8.70
C GLU A 143 5.48 13.83 -9.85
N GLY A 144 5.45 15.16 -10.07
CA GLY A 144 6.28 15.83 -11.06
C GLY A 144 7.78 15.61 -10.82
N HIS A 145 8.23 15.65 -9.57
CA HIS A 145 9.62 15.34 -9.21
C HIS A 145 9.95 13.85 -9.34
N LEU A 146 9.04 12.96 -8.92
CA LEU A 146 9.23 11.50 -9.02
C LEU A 146 9.40 11.04 -10.47
N HIS A 147 8.70 11.68 -11.41
CA HIS A 147 8.85 11.39 -12.84
C HIS A 147 10.28 11.48 -13.35
N GLN A 148 11.11 12.35 -12.73
CA GLN A 148 12.49 12.63 -13.11
C GLN A 148 13.52 11.96 -12.19
N ALA A 149 13.07 11.28 -11.12
CA ALA A 149 13.96 10.77 -10.08
C ALA A 149 14.93 9.70 -10.60
N ILE A 150 14.48 8.85 -11.54
CA ILE A 150 15.34 7.84 -12.17
C ILE A 150 16.37 8.53 -13.07
N GLU A 151 15.94 9.40 -14.00
CA GLU A 151 16.85 10.06 -14.95
C GLU A 151 17.89 10.93 -14.24
N ARG A 152 17.53 11.51 -13.09
CA ARG A 152 18.40 12.35 -12.26
C ARG A 152 19.22 11.58 -11.23
N GLN A 153 19.19 10.24 -11.25
CA GLN A 153 19.95 9.38 -10.33
C GLN A 153 19.69 9.70 -8.84
N GLN A 154 18.43 10.00 -8.51
CA GLN A 154 18.04 10.39 -7.15
C GLN A 154 17.61 9.19 -6.30
N LEU A 155 17.55 8.00 -6.87
CA LEU A 155 17.14 6.78 -6.18
C LEU A 155 18.37 6.00 -5.71
N GLU A 156 18.28 5.47 -4.49
CA GLU A 156 19.26 4.52 -3.96
C GLU A 156 18.55 3.39 -3.20
N LEU A 157 19.27 2.29 -2.96
CA LEU A 157 18.79 1.20 -2.11
C LEU A 157 19.55 1.23 -0.80
N HIS A 158 18.80 1.22 0.30
CA HIS A 158 19.32 0.85 1.62
C HIS A 158 18.99 -0.61 1.90
N TYR A 159 19.77 -1.23 2.77
CA TYR A 159 19.67 -2.64 3.10
C TYR A 159 19.44 -2.78 4.59
N GLN A 160 18.35 -3.46 4.96
CA GLN A 160 18.10 -3.81 6.35
C GLN A 160 18.43 -5.27 6.61
N ILE A 161 19.23 -5.52 7.64
CA ILE A 161 19.73 -6.85 7.99
C ILE A 161 18.60 -7.76 8.49
N GLN A 162 18.62 -9.02 8.05
CA GLN A 162 17.77 -10.11 8.54
C GLN A 162 18.64 -11.16 9.22
N VAL A 163 18.28 -11.56 10.44
CA VAL A 163 19.13 -12.42 11.30
C VAL A 163 18.35 -13.59 11.90
N ASP A 164 19.03 -14.69 12.22
CA ASP A 164 18.46 -15.77 13.03
C ASP A 164 18.65 -15.56 14.55
N ASP A 165 18.19 -16.54 15.34
CA ASP A 165 18.31 -16.56 16.80
C ASP A 165 19.74 -16.62 17.32
N ASP A 166 20.65 -17.25 16.57
CA ASP A 166 22.08 -17.29 16.84
C ASP A 166 22.81 -16.02 16.35
N GLY A 167 22.09 -15.05 15.79
CA GLY A 167 22.67 -13.84 15.20
C GLY A 167 23.40 -14.08 13.89
N GLN A 168 23.04 -15.12 13.13
CA GLN A 168 23.55 -15.35 11.79
C GLN A 168 22.86 -14.38 10.85
N VAL A 169 23.62 -13.71 10.01
CA VAL A 169 23.03 -12.92 8.94
C VAL A 169 22.46 -13.86 7.88
N LEU A 170 21.14 -13.80 7.68
CA LEU A 170 20.41 -14.60 6.70
C LEU A 170 20.34 -13.89 5.34
N GLY A 171 20.19 -12.57 5.38
CA GLY A 171 19.97 -11.77 4.19
C GLY A 171 19.74 -10.30 4.52
N ALA A 172 19.18 -9.59 3.54
CA ALA A 172 18.71 -8.24 3.71
C ALA A 172 17.43 -7.97 2.93
N GLU A 173 16.67 -6.98 3.39
CA GLU A 173 15.61 -6.34 2.61
C GLU A 173 16.14 -5.09 1.92
N ALA A 174 15.91 -4.98 0.61
CA ALA A 174 16.22 -3.81 -0.19
C ALA A 174 15.09 -2.77 -0.06
N LEU A 175 15.41 -1.63 0.53
CA LEU A 175 14.48 -0.55 0.80
C LEU A 175 14.84 0.65 -0.05
N LEU A 176 13.91 1.04 -0.94
CA LEU A 176 14.09 2.21 -1.80
C LEU A 176 14.26 3.48 -0.97
N ARG A 177 15.10 4.39 -1.44
CA ARG A 177 15.35 5.70 -0.86
C ARG A 177 15.40 6.73 -1.97
N TRP A 178 14.88 7.92 -1.69
CA TRP A 178 14.85 9.00 -2.66
C TRP A 178 15.51 10.25 -2.10
N HIS A 179 16.60 10.67 -2.74
CA HIS A 179 17.28 11.94 -2.49
C HIS A 179 16.59 13.07 -3.24
N HIS A 180 15.64 13.72 -2.58
CA HIS A 180 15.00 14.90 -3.12
C HIS A 180 15.94 16.12 -3.03
N PRO A 181 16.10 16.91 -4.10
CA PRO A 181 17.06 18.02 -4.14
C PRO A 181 16.80 19.11 -3.10
N GLN A 182 15.55 19.27 -2.67
CA GLN A 182 15.14 20.30 -1.70
C GLN A 182 14.83 19.73 -0.30
N HIS A 183 14.45 18.45 -0.21
CA HIS A 183 13.96 17.83 1.03
C HIS A 183 14.94 16.79 1.59
N GLY A 184 16.07 16.56 0.92
CA GLY A 184 17.04 15.54 1.31
C GLY A 184 16.46 14.14 1.16
N MET A 185 16.83 13.26 2.08
CA MET A 185 16.39 11.87 2.06
C MET A 185 14.91 11.73 2.42
N MET A 186 14.10 11.27 1.46
CA MET A 186 12.67 11.05 1.65
C MET A 186 12.35 9.58 1.96
N SER A 187 11.43 9.38 2.91
CA SER A 187 10.93 8.05 3.30
C SER A 187 10.01 7.46 2.23
N PRO A 188 10.11 6.15 1.93
CA PRO A 188 9.15 5.43 1.07
C PRO A 188 7.69 5.65 1.44
N ALA A 189 7.38 5.75 2.74
CA ALA A 189 6.02 5.98 3.22
C ALA A 189 5.39 7.28 2.67
N VAL A 190 6.21 8.25 2.24
CA VAL A 190 5.75 9.51 1.67
C VAL A 190 5.50 9.40 0.16
N PHE A 191 6.44 8.78 -0.58
CA PHE A 191 6.41 8.84 -2.04
C PHE A 191 5.90 7.58 -2.75
N ILE A 192 5.96 6.41 -2.11
CA ILE A 192 5.42 5.16 -2.68
C ILE A 192 3.90 5.26 -2.90
N PRO A 193 3.08 5.78 -1.96
CA PRO A 193 1.64 5.94 -2.19
C PRO A 193 1.32 6.85 -3.38
N VAL A 194 2.19 7.83 -3.67
CA VAL A 194 2.06 8.69 -4.84
C VAL A 194 2.42 7.95 -6.12
N ALA A 195 3.53 7.20 -6.10
CA ALA A 195 3.96 6.37 -7.23
C ALA A 195 2.97 5.24 -7.57
N GLU A 196 2.26 4.67 -6.58
CA GLU A 196 1.29 3.59 -6.79
C GLU A 196 0.02 4.03 -7.52
N GLN A 197 -0.38 5.29 -7.32
CA GLN A 197 -1.54 5.85 -8.01
C GLN A 197 -1.23 6.20 -9.47
N SER A 198 0.05 6.37 -9.82
CA SER A 198 0.54 6.53 -11.20
C SER A 198 1.20 5.24 -11.73
N ASP A 199 1.68 5.28 -12.98
CA ASP A 199 2.50 4.18 -13.54
C ASP A 199 3.97 4.24 -13.09
N LEU A 200 4.34 5.23 -12.25
CA LEU A 200 5.70 5.38 -11.74
C LEU A 200 6.13 4.21 -10.87
N ILE A 201 5.22 3.60 -10.10
CA ILE A 201 5.57 2.44 -9.26
C ILE A 201 6.13 1.29 -10.09
N VAL A 202 5.65 1.10 -11.32
CA VAL A 202 6.16 0.05 -12.21
C VAL A 202 7.58 0.38 -12.68
N ARG A 203 7.84 1.64 -13.04
CA ARG A 203 9.19 2.10 -13.43
C ARG A 203 10.17 1.97 -12.26
N PHE A 204 9.74 2.33 -11.06
CA PHE A 204 10.56 2.27 -9.85
C PHE A 204 10.84 0.83 -9.46
N GLY A 205 9.82 -0.03 -9.40
CA GLY A 205 9.99 -1.44 -9.08
C GLY A 205 10.91 -2.15 -10.08
N ASN A 206 10.86 -1.78 -11.35
CA ASN A 206 11.77 -2.28 -12.38
C ASN A 206 13.23 -1.85 -12.12
N TRP A 207 13.45 -0.58 -11.78
CA TRP A 207 14.77 -0.07 -11.41
C TRP A 207 15.31 -0.73 -10.14
N VAL A 208 14.45 -0.93 -9.12
CA VAL A 208 14.80 -1.62 -7.86
C VAL A 208 15.23 -3.06 -8.15
N LEU A 209 14.45 -3.81 -8.93
CA LEU A 209 14.77 -5.20 -9.28
C LEU A 209 16.09 -5.33 -10.03
N GLU A 210 16.31 -4.47 -11.03
CA GLU A 210 17.56 -4.48 -11.79
C GLU A 210 18.77 -4.14 -10.89
N THR A 211 18.62 -3.14 -10.03
CA THR A 211 19.67 -2.74 -9.10
C THR A 211 19.95 -3.86 -8.09
N ALA A 212 18.92 -4.44 -7.47
CA ALA A 212 19.06 -5.56 -6.55
C ALA A 212 19.75 -6.78 -7.19
N CYS A 213 19.39 -7.12 -8.43
CA CYS A 213 20.06 -8.20 -9.16
C CYS A 213 21.54 -7.92 -9.40
N ARG A 214 21.91 -6.68 -9.79
CA ARG A 214 23.32 -6.28 -9.94
C ARG A 214 24.08 -6.38 -8.61
N ARG A 215 23.44 -6.07 -7.48
CA ARG A 215 24.02 -6.17 -6.14
C ARG A 215 24.24 -7.61 -5.73
N LEU A 216 23.29 -8.50 -6.00
CA LEU A 216 23.44 -9.94 -5.77
C LEU A 216 24.63 -10.53 -6.54
N VAL A 217 24.92 -10.05 -7.75
CA VAL A 217 26.12 -10.46 -8.52
C VAL A 217 27.40 -10.03 -7.81
N GLN A 218 27.45 -8.78 -7.31
CA GLN A 218 28.60 -8.26 -6.57
C GLN A 218 28.79 -9.01 -5.24
N TRP A 219 27.70 -9.25 -4.51
CA TRP A 219 27.72 -10.00 -3.25
C TRP A 219 28.16 -11.45 -3.46
N ALA A 220 27.81 -12.07 -4.59
CA ALA A 220 28.25 -13.43 -4.92
C ALA A 220 29.78 -13.57 -5.05
N ALA A 221 30.51 -12.48 -5.33
CA ALA A 221 31.96 -12.48 -5.41
C ALA A 221 32.65 -12.38 -4.04
N ASP A 222 31.93 -11.96 -2.99
CA ASP A 222 32.45 -11.88 -1.62
C ASP A 222 31.98 -13.09 -0.81
N PRO A 223 32.89 -13.96 -0.32
CA PRO A 223 32.51 -15.12 0.50
C PRO A 223 31.65 -14.80 1.73
N ALA A 224 31.81 -13.60 2.32
CA ALA A 224 31.01 -13.15 3.45
C ALA A 224 29.54 -12.89 3.07
N LEU A 225 29.28 -12.51 1.81
CA LEU A 225 27.97 -12.09 1.33
C LEU A 225 27.31 -13.10 0.41
N ALA A 226 28.08 -14.02 -0.20
CA ALA A 226 27.62 -14.90 -1.28
C ALA A 226 26.44 -15.82 -0.94
N ARG A 227 26.17 -16.03 0.36
CA ARG A 227 25.05 -16.85 0.84
C ARG A 227 23.81 -16.05 1.20
N LEU A 228 23.93 -14.72 1.32
CA LEU A 228 22.85 -13.85 1.74
C LEU A 228 21.75 -13.81 0.68
N THR A 229 20.50 -13.84 1.13
CA THR A 229 19.36 -13.52 0.27
C THR A 229 19.12 -12.01 0.25
N LEU A 230 18.62 -11.49 -0.86
CA LEU A 230 18.15 -10.11 -0.99
C LEU A 230 16.66 -10.12 -1.31
N ALA A 231 15.87 -9.57 -0.41
CA ALA A 231 14.43 -9.41 -0.58
C ALA A 231 14.10 -8.06 -1.21
N VAL A 232 13.15 -8.06 -2.15
CA VAL A 232 12.72 -6.87 -2.89
C VAL A 232 11.20 -6.78 -2.87
N ASN A 233 10.69 -5.65 -2.40
CA ASN A 233 9.28 -5.33 -2.44
C ASN A 233 8.77 -5.14 -3.87
N VAL A 234 7.66 -5.81 -4.20
CA VAL A 234 6.98 -5.71 -5.49
C VAL A 234 5.53 -5.32 -5.27
N SER A 235 5.16 -4.13 -5.77
CA SER A 235 3.78 -3.65 -5.66
C SER A 235 2.80 -4.55 -6.43
N ALA A 236 1.54 -4.60 -5.96
CA ALA A 236 0.48 -5.34 -6.66
C ALA A 236 0.27 -4.85 -8.10
N ARG A 237 0.42 -3.54 -8.36
CA ARG A 237 0.30 -2.95 -9.72
C ARG A 237 1.41 -3.44 -10.64
N GLN A 238 2.65 -3.52 -10.14
CA GLN A 238 3.79 -4.04 -10.89
C GLN A 238 3.62 -5.54 -11.19
N PHE A 239 3.24 -6.34 -10.20
CA PHE A 239 3.09 -7.80 -10.35
C PHE A 239 1.99 -8.17 -11.36
N ARG A 240 0.91 -7.39 -11.41
CA ARG A 240 -0.22 -7.61 -12.32
C ARG A 240 0.09 -7.26 -13.77
N GLN A 241 1.20 -6.57 -14.06
CA GLN A 241 1.59 -6.31 -15.45
C GLN A 241 1.70 -7.64 -16.23
N PRO A 242 1.12 -7.74 -17.44
CA PRO A 242 1.22 -8.95 -18.25
C PRO A 242 2.67 -9.37 -18.50
N GLU A 243 3.56 -8.39 -18.70
CA GLU A 243 4.97 -8.60 -19.00
C GLU A 243 5.85 -8.79 -17.75
N PHE A 244 5.30 -8.82 -16.55
CA PHE A 244 6.08 -8.86 -15.30
C PHE A 244 7.08 -10.02 -15.27
N VAL A 245 6.61 -11.24 -15.56
CA VAL A 245 7.45 -12.45 -15.56
C VAL A 245 8.56 -12.34 -16.60
N GLY A 246 8.19 -11.99 -17.84
CA GLY A 246 9.16 -11.84 -18.94
C GLY A 246 10.20 -10.75 -18.64
N HIS A 247 9.82 -9.69 -17.93
CA HIS A 247 10.74 -8.65 -17.52
C HIS A 247 11.73 -9.10 -16.44
N VAL A 248 11.24 -9.76 -15.38
CA VAL A 248 12.09 -10.31 -14.31
C VAL A 248 13.12 -11.31 -14.87
N LEU A 249 12.68 -12.24 -15.74
CA LEU A 249 13.58 -13.21 -16.36
C LEU A 249 14.67 -12.55 -17.20
N ARG A 250 14.31 -11.51 -17.97
CA ARG A 250 15.28 -10.73 -18.76
C ARG A 250 16.31 -10.02 -17.88
N ILE A 251 15.89 -9.46 -16.75
CA ILE A 251 16.81 -8.83 -15.78
C ILE A 251 17.80 -9.88 -15.26
N LEU A 252 17.32 -11.07 -14.88
CA LEU A 252 18.17 -12.15 -14.38
C LEU A 252 19.15 -12.66 -15.45
N GLU A 253 18.70 -12.81 -16.69
CA GLU A 253 19.56 -13.18 -17.83
C GLU A 253 20.66 -12.14 -18.09
N ASN A 254 20.29 -10.86 -18.08
CA ASN A 254 21.22 -9.76 -18.34
C ASN A 254 22.24 -9.55 -17.22
N THR A 255 21.81 -9.66 -15.97
CA THR A 255 22.67 -9.44 -14.81
C THR A 255 23.46 -10.69 -14.42
N ARG A 256 22.97 -11.90 -14.75
CA ARG A 256 23.48 -13.19 -14.25
C ARG A 256 23.41 -13.32 -12.73
N ALA A 257 22.43 -12.66 -12.10
CA ALA A 257 22.25 -12.74 -10.66
C ALA A 257 21.98 -14.19 -10.18
N PRO A 258 22.52 -14.58 -9.02
CA PRO A 258 22.23 -15.88 -8.41
C PRO A 258 20.74 -15.93 -8.01
N VAL A 259 19.90 -16.51 -8.89
CA VAL A 259 18.44 -16.45 -8.79
C VAL A 259 17.91 -16.95 -7.44
N SER A 260 18.53 -18.01 -6.88
CA SER A 260 18.17 -18.57 -5.57
C SER A 260 18.42 -17.64 -4.39
N ARG A 261 19.06 -16.49 -4.60
CA ARG A 261 19.30 -15.44 -3.59
C ARG A 261 18.33 -14.28 -3.72
N LEU A 262 17.56 -14.20 -4.81
CA LEU A 262 16.52 -13.19 -4.98
C LEU A 262 15.22 -13.68 -4.36
N LYS A 263 14.63 -12.85 -3.50
CA LYS A 263 13.32 -13.06 -2.91
C LYS A 263 12.41 -11.89 -3.26
N LEU A 264 11.21 -12.17 -3.75
CA LEU A 264 10.21 -11.14 -4.02
C LEU A 264 9.23 -11.09 -2.86
N GLU A 265 9.09 -9.90 -2.28
CA GLU A 265 8.14 -9.59 -1.21
C GLU A 265 6.87 -9.00 -1.81
N LEU A 266 5.74 -9.61 -1.45
CA LEU A 266 4.42 -9.28 -1.95
C LEU A 266 3.50 -9.04 -0.76
N THR A 267 2.71 -7.98 -0.79
CA THR A 267 1.72 -7.69 0.25
C THR A 267 0.47 -8.56 0.08
N GLU A 268 -0.30 -8.74 1.15
CA GLU A 268 -1.59 -9.44 1.09
C GLU A 268 -2.59 -8.82 0.10
N SER A 269 -2.49 -7.52 -0.18
CA SER A 269 -3.34 -6.82 -1.15
C SER A 269 -3.24 -7.40 -2.57
N LEU A 270 -2.15 -8.10 -2.90
CA LEU A 270 -2.03 -8.82 -4.17
C LEU A 270 -3.15 -9.86 -4.35
N LEU A 271 -3.60 -10.47 -3.25
CA LEU A 271 -4.64 -11.51 -3.24
C LEU A 271 -6.02 -10.98 -3.66
N ILE A 272 -6.20 -9.66 -3.67
CA ILE A 272 -7.45 -9.00 -4.06
C ILE A 272 -7.48 -8.84 -5.59
N GLY A 273 -7.95 -9.84 -6.32
CA GLY A 273 -8.06 -9.78 -7.79
C GLY A 273 -7.98 -11.15 -8.46
N ASP A 274 -7.32 -11.21 -9.63
CA ASP A 274 -7.12 -12.47 -10.34
C ASP A 274 -6.01 -13.32 -9.68
N ILE A 275 -6.45 -14.18 -8.76
CA ILE A 275 -5.58 -15.11 -8.06
C ILE A 275 -5.01 -16.19 -8.99
N HIS A 276 -5.68 -16.53 -10.10
CA HIS A 276 -5.20 -17.55 -11.02
C HIS A 276 -4.00 -17.05 -11.83
N ASP A 277 -4.07 -15.82 -12.34
CA ASP A 277 -2.92 -15.14 -12.95
C ASP A 277 -1.76 -15.05 -11.95
N THR A 278 -2.06 -14.67 -10.70
CA THR A 278 -1.05 -14.51 -9.65
C THR A 278 -0.29 -15.81 -9.39
N ILE A 279 -1.02 -16.91 -9.16
CA ILE A 279 -0.44 -18.24 -8.95
C ILE A 279 0.38 -18.69 -10.17
N SER A 280 -0.11 -18.45 -11.39
CA SER A 280 0.59 -18.82 -12.63
C SER A 280 1.95 -18.12 -12.75
N LYS A 281 1.97 -16.80 -12.53
CA LYS A 281 3.20 -15.99 -12.56
C LYS A 281 4.19 -16.43 -11.49
N MET A 282 3.74 -16.63 -10.25
CA MET A 282 4.60 -17.09 -9.15
C MET A 282 5.19 -18.46 -9.45
N ASN A 283 4.40 -19.43 -9.93
CA ASN A 283 4.92 -20.75 -10.28
C ASN A 283 5.98 -20.69 -11.38
N THR A 284 5.77 -19.83 -12.39
CA THR A 284 6.74 -19.65 -13.48
C THR A 284 8.07 -19.10 -12.96
N LEU A 285 8.03 -18.08 -12.10
CA LEU A 285 9.22 -17.49 -11.48
C LEU A 285 9.89 -18.45 -10.49
N LYS A 286 9.11 -19.20 -9.72
CA LYS A 286 9.63 -20.21 -8.78
C LYS A 286 10.33 -21.36 -9.49
N ALA A 287 9.85 -21.75 -10.68
CA ALA A 287 10.53 -22.75 -11.52
C ALA A 287 11.95 -22.31 -11.95
N HIS A 288 12.25 -21.01 -11.92
CA HIS A 288 13.59 -20.45 -12.16
C HIS A 288 14.42 -20.29 -10.87
N GLY A 289 13.84 -20.60 -9.70
CA GLY A 289 14.52 -20.55 -8.41
C GLY A 289 14.29 -19.27 -7.60
N ILE A 290 13.38 -18.39 -8.03
CA ILE A 290 13.05 -17.16 -7.28
C ILE A 290 12.23 -17.54 -6.03
N GLY A 291 12.61 -16.99 -4.88
CA GLY A 291 11.86 -17.15 -3.63
C GLY A 291 10.73 -16.13 -3.51
N PHE A 292 9.66 -16.49 -2.81
CA PHE A 292 8.55 -15.59 -2.51
C PHE A 292 8.31 -15.47 -1.01
N SER A 293 8.10 -14.24 -0.57
CA SER A 293 7.68 -13.94 0.79
C SER A 293 6.41 -13.10 0.78
N LEU A 294 5.52 -13.40 1.71
CA LEU A 294 4.32 -12.60 1.93
C LEU A 294 4.59 -11.60 3.06
N ASP A 295 4.45 -10.32 2.73
CA ASP A 295 4.72 -9.18 3.61
C ASP A 295 3.44 -8.69 4.31
N ASP A 296 3.61 -7.97 5.42
CA ASP A 296 2.56 -7.40 6.28
C ASP A 296 1.47 -8.41 6.71
N PHE A 297 1.85 -9.68 6.95
CA PHE A 297 0.87 -10.75 7.19
C PHE A 297 0.09 -10.55 8.50
N GLY A 298 -1.24 -10.62 8.40
CA GLY A 298 -2.19 -10.48 9.50
C GLY A 298 -2.95 -9.14 9.52
N THR A 299 -2.56 -8.16 8.71
CA THR A 299 -3.22 -6.84 8.64
C THR A 299 -4.38 -6.79 7.65
N GLY A 300 -4.46 -7.76 6.73
CA GLY A 300 -5.45 -7.83 5.66
C GLY A 300 -6.46 -8.98 5.79
N TYR A 301 -7.37 -9.07 4.80
CA TYR A 301 -8.31 -10.19 4.68
C TYR A 301 -7.69 -11.32 3.87
N SER A 302 -6.82 -12.11 4.50
CA SER A 302 -6.28 -13.32 3.87
C SER A 302 -7.27 -14.49 3.94
N SER A 303 -7.70 -14.99 2.78
CA SER A 303 -8.35 -16.31 2.72
C SER A 303 -7.27 -17.39 2.85
N LEU A 304 -7.32 -18.18 3.92
CA LEU A 304 -6.45 -19.36 4.11
C LEU A 304 -6.46 -20.30 2.89
N ASN A 305 -7.58 -20.35 2.16
CA ASN A 305 -7.72 -21.14 0.96
C ASN A 305 -6.83 -20.63 -0.19
N TYR A 306 -6.66 -19.31 -0.32
CA TYR A 306 -5.75 -18.73 -1.30
C TYR A 306 -4.31 -18.89 -0.86
N LEU A 307 -4.01 -18.63 0.42
CA LEU A 307 -2.66 -18.77 0.96
C LEU A 307 -2.08 -20.16 0.68
N ARG A 308 -2.89 -21.22 0.86
CA ARG A 308 -2.49 -22.62 0.58
C ARG A 308 -2.08 -22.88 -0.87
N ARG A 309 -2.60 -22.11 -1.83
CA ARG A 309 -2.35 -22.31 -3.26
C ARG A 309 -1.16 -21.53 -3.79
N LEU A 310 -0.67 -20.54 -3.02
CA LEU A 310 0.46 -19.72 -3.43
C LEU A 310 1.77 -20.46 -3.15
N PRO A 311 2.72 -20.44 -4.08
CA PRO A 311 3.99 -21.11 -3.90
C PRO A 311 4.95 -20.23 -3.07
N LEU A 312 4.58 -19.90 -1.84
CA LEU A 312 5.37 -19.09 -0.90
C LEU A 312 6.52 -19.90 -0.28
N ASP A 313 7.54 -19.20 0.20
CA ASP A 313 8.67 -19.75 0.95
C ASP A 313 8.76 -19.17 2.36
N GLN A 314 8.25 -17.94 2.56
CA GLN A 314 8.32 -17.22 3.83
C GLN A 314 7.06 -16.38 4.07
N LEU A 315 6.70 -16.22 5.34
CA LEU A 315 5.77 -15.20 5.83
C LEU A 315 6.53 -14.20 6.70
N LYS A 316 6.22 -12.91 6.54
CA LYS A 316 6.72 -11.86 7.42
C LYS A 316 5.59 -11.41 8.35
N ILE A 317 5.83 -11.45 9.66
CA ILE A 317 4.88 -10.98 10.67
C ILE A 317 4.98 -9.46 10.73
N ASP A 318 3.87 -8.78 10.47
CA ASP A 318 3.79 -7.32 10.49
C ASP A 318 4.24 -6.73 11.84
N ARG A 319 4.91 -5.59 11.75
CA ARG A 319 5.43 -4.85 12.91
C ARG A 319 4.35 -4.52 13.95
N SER A 320 3.10 -4.28 13.54
CA SER A 320 2.01 -3.92 14.46
C SER A 320 1.77 -5.01 15.50
N PHE A 321 1.90 -6.30 15.13
CA PHE A 321 1.76 -7.42 16.07
C PHE A 321 3.05 -7.70 16.87
N VAL A 322 4.20 -7.21 16.40
CA VAL A 322 5.50 -7.40 17.07
C VAL A 322 5.74 -6.32 18.12
N SER A 323 5.30 -5.10 17.87
CA SER A 323 5.58 -3.92 18.70
C SER A 323 5.14 -4.14 20.16
N ASP A 324 3.92 -4.64 20.36
CA ASP A 324 3.31 -4.81 21.68
C ASP A 324 3.20 -6.30 22.12
N VAL A 325 3.86 -7.22 21.40
CA VAL A 325 3.72 -8.68 21.58
C VAL A 325 3.97 -9.18 23.01
N ALA A 326 4.83 -8.50 23.77
CA ALA A 326 5.19 -8.88 25.13
C ALA A 326 4.17 -8.39 26.18
N GLN A 327 3.29 -7.46 25.80
CA GLN A 327 2.41 -6.70 26.70
C GLN A 327 0.94 -6.96 26.38
N GLU A 328 0.60 -7.14 25.10
CA GLU A 328 -0.77 -7.34 24.62
C GLU A 328 -1.07 -8.83 24.33
N PRO A 329 -1.99 -9.47 25.09
CA PRO A 329 -2.32 -10.88 24.90
C PRO A 329 -2.90 -11.21 23.53
N VAL A 330 -3.56 -10.25 22.89
CA VAL A 330 -4.17 -10.39 21.56
C VAL A 330 -3.08 -10.51 20.50
N ASP A 331 -2.10 -9.61 20.50
CA ASP A 331 -0.98 -9.65 19.54
C ASP A 331 -0.17 -10.94 19.71
N ALA A 332 0.10 -11.35 20.95
CA ALA A 332 0.75 -12.62 21.23
C ALA A 332 -0.04 -13.83 20.69
N ALA A 333 -1.38 -13.79 20.73
CA ALA A 333 -2.23 -14.83 20.16
C ALA A 333 -2.23 -14.84 18.62
N ILE A 334 -2.21 -13.66 18.00
CA ILE A 334 -2.07 -13.52 16.54
C ILE A 334 -0.74 -14.09 16.07
N VAL A 335 0.38 -13.70 16.70
CA VAL A 335 1.72 -14.21 16.39
C VAL A 335 1.78 -15.74 16.51
N ARG A 336 1.26 -16.32 17.61
CA ARG A 336 1.17 -17.79 17.76
C ARG A 336 0.40 -18.46 16.63
N THR A 337 -0.69 -17.84 16.19
CA THR A 337 -1.54 -18.36 15.11
C THR A 337 -0.79 -18.34 13.78
N ILE A 338 -0.09 -17.24 13.48
CA ILE A 338 0.73 -17.11 12.27
C ILE A 338 1.85 -18.17 12.26
N LEU A 339 2.56 -18.35 13.37
CA LEU A 339 3.62 -19.37 13.49
C LEU A 339 3.09 -20.80 13.29
N ALA A 340 1.95 -21.12 13.90
CA ALA A 340 1.32 -22.43 13.74
C ALA A 340 0.88 -22.69 12.28
N LEU A 341 0.33 -21.67 11.63
CA LEU A 341 -0.06 -21.72 10.22
C LEU A 341 1.15 -21.95 9.32
N ALA A 342 2.20 -21.15 9.49
CA ALA A 342 3.42 -21.27 8.71
C ALA A 342 4.05 -22.66 8.83
N ASN A 343 4.15 -23.18 10.06
CA ASN A 343 4.66 -24.52 10.31
C ASN A 343 3.82 -25.60 9.60
N THR A 344 2.49 -25.48 9.65
CA THR A 344 1.58 -26.40 8.95
C THR A 344 1.78 -26.38 7.42
N MET A 345 2.17 -25.23 6.87
CA MET A 345 2.39 -25.02 5.44
C MET A 345 3.84 -25.23 5.00
N GLY A 346 4.76 -25.49 5.93
CA GLY A 346 6.19 -25.61 5.63
C GLY A 346 6.85 -24.29 5.21
N LEU A 347 6.34 -23.15 5.69
CA LEU A 347 6.84 -21.82 5.39
C LEU A 347 7.80 -21.34 6.47
N ALA A 348 8.88 -20.67 6.07
CA ALA A 348 9.72 -19.91 7.00
C ALA A 348 8.93 -18.71 7.55
N VAL A 349 9.30 -18.24 8.75
CA VAL A 349 8.70 -17.04 9.35
C VAL A 349 9.80 -16.09 9.79
N ILE A 350 9.61 -14.80 9.50
CA ILE A 350 10.44 -13.72 10.02
C ILE A 350 9.54 -12.69 10.71
N ALA A 351 9.95 -12.21 11.88
CA ALA A 351 9.24 -11.15 12.58
C ALA A 351 9.86 -9.78 12.26
N GLU A 352 9.04 -8.83 11.85
CA GLU A 352 9.48 -7.49 11.50
C GLU A 352 9.31 -6.47 12.63
N GLY A 353 10.09 -5.39 12.56
CA GLY A 353 10.00 -4.31 13.55
C GLY A 353 10.40 -4.75 14.96
N VAL A 354 11.31 -5.72 15.09
CA VAL A 354 11.89 -6.08 16.38
C VAL A 354 12.85 -4.97 16.82
N GLU A 355 12.47 -4.23 17.86
CA GLU A 355 13.20 -3.05 18.35
C GLU A 355 13.83 -3.28 19.72
N THR A 356 13.38 -4.28 20.49
CA THR A 356 13.86 -4.54 21.86
C THR A 356 14.21 -6.02 22.09
N GLU A 357 15.17 -6.27 22.97
CA GLU A 357 15.55 -7.63 23.37
C GLU A 357 14.38 -8.39 24.05
N ALA A 358 13.47 -7.66 24.70
CA ALA A 358 12.26 -8.22 25.28
C ALA A 358 11.33 -8.80 24.20
N GLN A 359 11.11 -8.07 23.10
CA GLN A 359 10.34 -8.56 21.94
C GLN A 359 11.02 -9.79 21.33
N ARG A 360 12.34 -9.74 21.08
CA ARG A 360 13.10 -10.88 20.56
C ARG A 360 12.94 -12.11 21.45
N THR A 361 13.23 -11.97 22.74
CA THR A 361 13.12 -13.06 23.72
C THR A 361 11.71 -13.66 23.74
N PHE A 362 10.67 -12.83 23.66
CA PHE A 362 9.29 -13.29 23.64
C PHE A 362 8.97 -14.05 22.34
N LEU A 363 9.37 -13.52 21.18
CA LEU A 363 9.22 -14.17 19.88
C LEU A 363 9.94 -15.52 19.82
N THR A 364 11.17 -15.62 20.37
CA THR A 364 11.90 -16.90 20.49
C THR A 364 11.10 -17.92 21.29
N ARG A 365 10.50 -17.52 22.41
CA ARG A 365 9.65 -18.43 23.23
C ARG A 365 8.40 -18.90 22.50
N LEU A 366 7.89 -18.12 21.55
CA LEU A 366 6.76 -18.52 20.70
C LEU A 366 7.18 -19.43 19.52
N GLY A 367 8.48 -19.60 19.28
CA GLY A 367 9.02 -20.42 18.18
C GLY A 367 9.33 -19.63 16.90
N CYS A 368 9.47 -18.31 16.97
CA CYS A 368 9.97 -17.50 15.85
C CYS A 368 11.49 -17.35 15.97
N HIS A 369 12.24 -17.74 14.94
CA HIS A 369 13.71 -17.83 14.96
C HIS A 369 14.41 -16.96 13.89
N ALA A 370 13.67 -16.13 13.17
CA ALA A 370 14.24 -15.13 12.28
C ALA A 370 13.63 -13.76 12.55
N TYR A 371 14.44 -12.72 12.47
CA TYR A 371 14.08 -11.38 12.88
C TYR A 371 14.63 -10.31 11.94
N GLN A 372 13.88 -9.21 11.86
CA GLN A 372 14.27 -7.98 11.21
C GLN A 372 13.79 -6.80 12.05
N GLY A 373 14.63 -5.79 12.25
CA GLY A 373 14.23 -4.59 12.99
C GLY A 373 15.40 -3.80 13.54
N TYR A 374 15.09 -2.67 14.18
CA TYR A 374 16.10 -1.71 14.65
C TYR A 374 16.94 -2.21 15.81
N LEU A 375 16.54 -3.30 16.48
CA LEU A 375 17.39 -3.99 17.45
C LEU A 375 18.70 -4.45 16.82
N PHE A 376 18.66 -4.88 15.55
CA PHE A 376 19.81 -5.45 14.83
C PHE A 376 20.48 -4.45 13.91
N GLY A 377 19.68 -3.59 13.27
CA GLY A 377 20.18 -2.56 12.39
C GLY A 377 19.05 -1.77 11.74
N ARG A 378 19.26 -0.45 11.62
CA ARG A 378 18.45 0.37 10.71
C ARG A 378 18.82 0.03 9.25
N PRO A 379 17.97 0.37 8.28
CA PRO A 379 18.38 0.32 6.88
C PRO A 379 19.60 1.21 6.63
N LEU A 380 20.63 0.67 5.98
CA LEU A 380 21.91 1.33 5.75
C LEU A 380 22.26 1.39 4.26
N PRO A 381 23.08 2.37 3.82
CA PRO A 381 23.77 2.29 2.53
C PRO A 381 24.59 1.00 2.40
N GLU A 382 24.88 0.59 1.16
CA GLU A 382 25.54 -0.70 0.90
C GLU A 382 26.87 -0.88 1.64
N ASP A 383 27.75 0.12 1.61
CA ASP A 383 29.08 0.02 2.22
C ASP A 383 28.99 -0.18 3.74
N GLU A 384 28.06 0.51 4.39
CA GLU A 384 27.79 0.38 5.82
C GLU A 384 27.13 -0.96 6.16
N PHE A 385 26.20 -1.43 5.31
CA PHE A 385 25.60 -2.76 5.46
C PHE A 385 26.66 -3.87 5.38
N ILE A 386 27.56 -3.81 4.38
CA ILE A 386 28.64 -4.81 4.23
C ILE A 386 29.57 -4.79 5.44
N ALA A 387 29.91 -3.62 5.96
CA ALA A 387 30.71 -3.49 7.18
C ALA A 387 30.01 -4.13 8.39
N LEU A 388 28.70 -3.91 8.55
CA LEU A 388 27.89 -4.52 9.60
C LEU A 388 27.87 -6.05 9.51
N VAL A 389 27.66 -6.61 8.31
CA VAL A 389 27.67 -8.07 8.12
C VAL A 389 29.01 -8.68 8.52
N ARG A 390 30.12 -8.06 8.12
CA ARG A 390 31.47 -8.54 8.45
C ARG A 390 31.74 -8.49 9.95
N LEU A 391 31.28 -7.44 10.63
CA LEU A 391 31.38 -7.33 12.10
C LEU A 391 30.67 -8.51 12.78
N TRP A 392 29.41 -8.76 12.39
CA TRP A 392 28.61 -9.84 12.95
C TRP A 392 29.20 -11.23 12.71
N GLN A 393 29.76 -11.46 11.51
CA GLN A 393 30.44 -12.71 11.21
C GLN A 393 31.74 -12.89 12.00
N ALA A 394 32.50 -11.81 12.23
CA ALA A 394 33.73 -11.85 13.02
C ALA A 394 33.46 -12.12 14.52
N GLU A 395 32.43 -11.48 15.09
CA GLU A 395 32.01 -11.73 16.48
C GLU A 395 31.60 -13.19 16.69
N ARG A 396 30.88 -13.79 15.74
CA ARG A 396 30.55 -15.22 15.76
C ARG A 396 31.78 -16.12 15.64
N ALA A 397 32.72 -15.79 14.74
CA ALA A 397 33.95 -16.56 14.59
C ALA A 397 34.81 -16.51 15.87
N GLY A 398 34.77 -15.40 16.62
CA GLY A 398 35.44 -15.27 17.92
C GLY A 398 34.72 -15.97 19.08
N MET A 399 33.41 -16.21 18.98
CA MET A 399 32.60 -16.95 19.96
C MET A 399 32.60 -18.47 19.73
N ALA A 400 33.08 -18.97 18.59
CA ALA A 400 33.21 -20.40 18.37
C ALA A 400 34.21 -21.00 19.39
N PRO A 401 33.83 -22.01 20.20
CA PRO A 401 34.76 -22.62 21.13
C PRO A 401 35.93 -23.21 20.33
N SER A 402 37.15 -22.89 20.75
CA SER A 402 38.36 -23.54 20.27
C SER A 402 38.33 -25.01 20.69
N HIS A 403 37.66 -25.84 19.87
CA HIS A 403 37.75 -27.28 20.00
C HIS A 403 39.09 -27.74 19.43
N ALA A 404 40.08 -27.85 20.32
CA ALA A 404 41.21 -28.75 20.21
C ALA A 404 40.91 -30.05 20.96
#